data_AF-A0A101Y3K1-F1
#
_entry.id   AF-A0A101Y3K1-F1
#
_cell.length_a   1.000
_cell.length_b   1.000
_cell.length_c   1.000
_cell.angle_alpha   90.00
_cell.angle_beta   90.00
_cell.angle_gamma   90.00
#
_symmetry.space_group_name_H-M   'P 1'
#
loop_
_entity.id
_entity.type
_entity.pdbx_description
1 polymer ?
#
loop_
_entity_poly.entity_id
_entity_poly.type
_entity_poly.pdbx_seq_one_letter_code
_entity_poly.pdbx_strand_id
1 'polypeptide(L)'
;MKLIISRFIAIIILVIPGLLAMKGFLMMKDDIFNYLSMHGDDSVTPVFAWLHFGGGLLLFAAGMSFLGGWILTRDRKKNYVGPRFREKQKAEQPAAKNN
;
A
#
# COMPACT_ATOMS: atom_id res chain seq x y z
N MET A 1 -27.89 8.14 -9.35
CA MET A 1 -27.48 8.29 -7.93
C MET A 1 -26.79 7.03 -7.36
N LYS A 2 -27.31 5.81 -7.58
CA LYS A 2 -26.70 4.54 -7.10
C LYS A 2 -25.19 4.38 -7.40
N LEU A 3 -24.73 4.83 -8.57
CA LEU A 3 -23.30 4.75 -8.95
C LEU A 3 -22.39 5.67 -8.15
N ILE A 4 -22.88 6.84 -7.71
CA ILE A 4 -22.09 7.79 -6.90
C ILE A 4 -21.89 7.20 -5.49
N ILE A 5 -22.95 6.65 -4.91
CA ILE A 5 -22.92 5.99 -3.60
C ILE A 5 -21.98 4.78 -3.62
N SER A 6 -22.05 3.94 -4.65
CA SER A 6 -21.15 2.79 -4.82
C SER A 6 -19.68 3.21 -4.94
N ARG A 7 -19.38 4.29 -5.68
CA ARG A 7 -18.01 4.84 -5.78
C ARG A 7 -17.52 5.39 -4.45
N PHE A 8 -18.39 6.06 -3.69
CA PHE A 8 -18.05 6.60 -2.38
C PHE A 8 -17.72 5.49 -1.37
N ILE A 9 -18.55 4.43 -1.31
CA ILE A 9 -18.30 3.25 -0.47
C ILE A 9 -16.98 2.57 -0.84
N ALA A 10 -16.68 2.44 -2.14
CA ALA A 10 -15.42 1.88 -2.59
C ALA A 10 -14.19 2.69 -2.13
N ILE A 11 -14.31 4.02 -2.05
CA ILE A 11 -13.25 4.88 -1.51
C ILE A 11 -13.10 4.66 0.00
N ILE A 12 -14.19 4.57 0.76
CA ILE A 12 -14.13 4.29 2.20
C ILE A 12 -13.45 2.94 2.48
N ILE A 13 -13.74 1.90 1.70
CA ILE A 13 -13.06 0.61 1.84
C ILE A 13 -11.55 0.74 1.56
N LEU A 14 -11.16 1.58 0.60
CA LEU A 14 -9.74 1.86 0.29
C LEU A 14 -9.02 2.70 1.34
N VAL A 15 -9.75 3.47 2.16
CA VAL A 15 -9.14 4.26 3.25
C VAL A 15 -8.58 3.34 4.34
N ILE A 16 -9.25 2.22 4.64
CA ILE A 16 -8.83 1.26 5.68
C ILE A 16 -7.37 0.79 5.51
N PRO A 17 -6.95 0.22 4.36
CA PRO A 17 -5.56 -0.18 4.15
C PRO A 17 -4.59 1.02 4.12
N GLY A 18 -5.06 2.21 3.72
CA GLY A 18 -4.28 3.44 3.83
C GLY A 18 -4.00 3.86 5.27
N LEU A 19 -5.00 3.75 6.16
CA LEU A 19 -4.82 4.01 7.60
C LEU A 19 -3.90 2.97 8.24
N LEU A 20 -3.99 1.70 7.83
CA LEU A 20 -3.06 0.66 8.28
C LEU A 20 -1.63 0.97 7.85
N ALA A 21 -1.42 1.42 6.61
CA ALA A 21 -0.11 1.84 6.14
C ALA A 21 0.41 3.02 6.97
N MET A 22 -0.40 4.07 7.16
CA MET A 22 -0.04 5.22 7.98
C MET A 22 0.36 4.80 9.40
N LYS A 23 -0.43 3.93 10.05
CA LYS A 23 -0.13 3.43 11.39
C LYS A 23 1.19 2.67 11.44
N GLY A 24 1.46 1.80 10.46
CA GLY A 24 2.74 1.09 10.36
C GLY A 24 3.94 2.05 10.23
N PHE A 25 3.80 3.11 9.43
CA PHE A 25 4.81 4.15 9.30
C PHE A 25 5.03 4.93 10.60
N LEU A 26 3.97 5.24 11.35
CA LEU A 26 4.08 5.88 12.67
C LEU A 26 4.85 4.98 13.64
N MET A 27 4.56 3.69 13.70
CA MET A 27 5.30 2.75 14.58
C MET A 27 6.80 2.75 14.24
N MET A 28 7.14 2.70 12.94
CA MET A 28 8.53 2.75 12.49
C MET A 28 9.23 4.07 12.86
N LYS A 29 8.55 5.21 12.68
CA LYS A 29 9.12 6.52 13.03
C LYS A 29 9.36 6.61 14.53
N ASP A 30 8.41 6.14 15.33
CA ASP A 30 8.46 6.24 16.79
C ASP A 30 9.60 5.41 17.35
N ASP A 31 9.82 4.20 16.83
CA ASP A 31 10.96 3.37 17.22
C ASP A 31 12.32 4.00 16.86
N ILE A 32 12.42 4.60 15.67
CA ILE A 32 13.63 5.32 15.25
C ILE A 32 13.87 6.53 16.15
N PHE A 33 12.86 7.37 16.38
CA PHE A 33 12.98 8.55 17.23
C PHE A 33 13.33 8.19 18.67
N ASN A 34 12.69 7.17 19.24
CA ASN A 34 12.98 6.70 20.59
C ASN A 34 14.44 6.24 20.70
N TYR A 35 14.91 5.42 19.76
CA TYR A 35 16.29 4.95 19.76
C TYR A 35 17.32 6.08 19.63
N LEU A 36 17.08 7.04 18.73
CA LEU A 36 17.94 8.22 18.58
C LEU A 36 17.90 9.13 19.82
N SER A 37 16.74 9.30 20.45
CA SER A 37 16.61 10.15 21.64
C SER A 37 17.37 9.58 22.85
N MET A 38 17.48 8.25 22.94
CA MET A 38 18.20 7.56 24.01
C MET A 38 19.73 7.53 23.81
N HIS A 39 20.25 7.89 22.63
CA HIS A 39 21.69 7.89 22.35
C HIS A 39 22.48 9.01 23.06
N GLY A 40 21.82 9.90 23.79
CA GLY A 40 22.45 11.00 24.55
C GLY A 40 22.38 10.87 26.07
N ASP A 41 21.83 9.77 26.59
CA ASP A 41 21.69 9.54 28.03
C ASP A 41 22.64 8.42 28.48
N ASP A 42 23.72 8.79 29.17
CA ASP A 42 24.74 7.85 29.66
C ASP A 42 24.20 6.88 30.74
N SER A 43 22.95 7.06 31.20
CA SER A 43 22.31 6.23 32.23
C SER A 43 21.51 5.03 31.68
N VAL A 44 21.26 4.96 30.37
CA VAL A 44 20.40 3.93 29.75
C VAL A 44 21.08 3.29 28.55
N THR A 45 21.10 1.95 28.50
CA THR A 45 21.53 1.22 27.29
C THR A 45 20.40 1.23 26.24
N PRO A 46 20.55 1.91 25.09
CA PRO A 46 19.49 1.98 24.09
C PRO A 46 19.33 0.63 23.39
N VAL A 47 18.17 -0.01 23.58
CA VAL A 47 17.80 -1.24 22.86
C VAL A 47 16.77 -0.89 21.78
N PHE A 48 17.12 -1.14 20.52
CA PHE A 48 16.20 -0.90 19.42
C PHE A 48 15.03 -1.89 19.46
N ALA A 49 13.81 -1.38 19.34
CA ALA A 49 12.58 -2.18 19.39
C ALA A 49 12.31 -2.93 18.06
N TRP A 50 13.22 -3.83 17.67
CA TRP A 50 13.17 -4.56 16.39
C TRP A 50 11.84 -5.26 16.10
N LEU A 51 11.18 -5.82 17.12
CA LEU A 51 9.89 -6.49 16.95
C LEU A 51 8.75 -5.49 16.66
N HIS A 52 8.75 -4.34 17.33
CA HIS A 52 7.77 -3.28 17.09
C HIS A 52 7.99 -2.66 15.71
N PHE A 53 9.25 -2.39 15.37
CA PHE A 53 9.65 -1.83 14.08
C PHE A 53 9.33 -2.77 12.93
N GLY A 54 9.67 -4.06 13.09
CA GLY A 54 9.35 -5.10 12.11
C GLY A 54 7.85 -5.28 11.93
N GLY A 55 7.07 -5.22 13.02
CA GLY A 55 5.61 -5.20 12.96
C GLY A 55 5.06 -4.00 12.19
N GLY A 56 5.59 -2.81 12.45
CA GLY A 56 5.26 -1.57 11.73
C GLY A 56 5.60 -1.65 10.24
N LEU A 57 6.78 -2.19 9.90
CA LEU A 57 7.22 -2.40 8.52
C LEU A 57 6.31 -3.37 7.76
N LEU A 58 5.92 -4.48 8.38
CA LEU A 58 4.99 -5.43 7.77
C LEU A 58 3.61 -4.82 7.55
N LEU A 59 3.08 -4.07 8.52
CA LEU A 59 1.81 -3.34 8.39
C LEU A 59 1.85 -2.29 7.27
N PHE A 60 2.95 -1.54 7.20
CA PHE A 60 3.17 -0.54 6.15
C PHE A 60 3.27 -1.19 4.77
N ALA A 61 4.09 -2.23 4.62
CA ALA A 61 4.27 -2.95 3.37
C ALA A 61 2.97 -3.64 2.92
N ALA A 62 2.22 -4.25 3.83
CA ALA A 62 0.93 -4.85 3.55
C ALA A 62 -0.09 -3.80 3.06
N GLY A 63 -0.20 -2.65 3.75
CA GLY A 63 -1.11 -1.57 3.34
C GLY A 63 -0.72 -0.96 1.97
N MET A 64 0.57 -0.72 1.74
CA MET A 64 1.09 -0.17 0.49
C MET A 64 0.97 -1.14 -0.68
N SER A 65 1.29 -2.42 -0.49
CA SER A 65 1.15 -3.45 -1.53
C SER A 65 -0.31 -3.68 -1.91
N PHE A 66 -1.23 -3.66 -0.92
CA PHE A 66 -2.67 -3.72 -1.19
C PHE A 66 -3.15 -2.52 -2.02
N LEU A 67 -2.80 -1.29 -1.60
CA LEU A 67 -3.16 -0.07 -2.33
C LEU A 67 -2.60 -0.07 -3.76
N GLY A 68 -1.31 -0.38 -3.92
CA GLY A 68 -0.65 -0.43 -5.22
C GLY A 68 -1.23 -1.52 -6.14
N GLY A 69 -1.49 -2.72 -5.60
CA GLY A 69 -2.11 -3.81 -6.34
C GLY A 69 -3.55 -3.50 -6.76
N TRP A 70 -4.33 -2.87 -5.89
CA TRP A 70 -5.67 -2.42 -6.22
C TRP A 70 -5.67 -1.33 -7.30
N ILE A 71 -4.78 -0.34 -7.20
CA ILE A 71 -4.64 0.72 -8.20
C ILE A 71 -4.28 0.13 -9.57
N LEU A 72 -3.31 -0.79 -9.62
CA LEU A 72 -2.90 -1.42 -10.87
C LEU A 72 -4.04 -2.22 -11.52
N THR A 73 -4.77 -3.02 -10.74
CA THR A 73 -5.91 -3.80 -11.26
C THR A 73 -7.07 -2.90 -11.69
N ARG A 74 -7.32 -1.80 -10.98
CA ARG A 74 -8.32 -0.79 -11.35
C ARG A 74 -7.96 -0.06 -12.65
N ASP A 75 -6.71 0.35 -12.82
CA ASP A 75 -6.25 1.08 -14.00
C ASP A 75 -6.17 0.20 -15.24
N ARG A 76 -5.82 -1.09 -15.09
CA ARG A 76 -5.89 -2.07 -16.18
C ARG A 76 -7.29 -2.17 -16.79
N LYS A 77 -8.35 -2.15 -15.96
CA LYS A 77 -9.74 -2.23 -16.43
C LYS A 77 -10.21 -0.99 -17.21
N LYS A 78 -9.55 0.15 -17.01
CA LYS A 78 -9.91 1.42 -17.67
C LYS A 78 -8.94 1.82 -18.80
N ASN A 79 -7.98 0.95 -19.14
CA ASN A 79 -7.00 1.17 -20.20
C ASN A 79 -6.15 2.45 -20.01
N TYR A 80 -5.96 2.88 -18.75
CA TYR A 80 -5.08 4.01 -18.39
C TYR A 80 -3.62 3.59 -18.19
N VAL A 81 -3.28 2.34 -18.54
CA VAL A 81 -1.92 1.83 -18.43
C VAL A 81 -1.05 2.34 -19.58
N GLY A 82 0.22 2.64 -19.30
CA GLY A 82 1.16 3.14 -20.30
C GLY A 82 1.35 2.19 -21.49
N PRO A 83 1.89 2.67 -22.64
CA PRO A 83 2.01 1.92 -23.90
C PRO A 83 2.61 0.51 -23.73
N ARG A 84 3.64 0.36 -22.88
CA ARG A 84 4.33 -0.90 -22.58
C ARG A 84 3.43 -1.98 -21.95
N PHE A 85 2.35 -1.60 -21.27
CA PHE A 85 1.38 -2.51 -20.67
C PHE A 85 0.13 -2.77 -21.54
N ARG A 86 -0.04 -1.99 -22.62
CA ARG A 86 -1.15 -2.15 -23.59
C ARG A 86 -0.85 -3.27 -24.60
N GLU A 87 0.40 -3.44 -25.01
CA GLU A 87 0.78 -4.41 -26.05
C GLU A 87 0.51 -5.87 -25.67
N LYS A 88 0.63 -6.25 -24.39
CA LYS A 88 0.33 -7.62 -23.96
C LYS A 88 -1.15 -8.03 -24.12
N GLN A 89 -2.09 -7.09 -23.98
CA GLN A 89 -3.53 -7.39 -24.12
C GLN A 89 -3.96 -7.55 -25.58
N LYS A 90 -3.32 -6.84 -26.52
CA LYS A 90 -3.60 -6.97 -27.96
C LYS A 90 -3.09 -8.32 -28.50
N ALA A 91 -2.02 -8.86 -27.92
CA ALA A 91 -1.47 -10.17 -28.26
C ALA A 91 -2.30 -11.34 -27.69
N GLU A 92 -3.10 -11.15 -26.63
CA GLU A 92 -3.97 -12.18 -26.05
C GLU A 92 -5.40 -12.23 -26.67
N GLN A 93 -5.80 -11.22 -27.45
CA GLN A 93 -7.11 -11.18 -28.15
C GLN A 93 -7.18 -11.60 -29.66
N PRO A 94 -6.28 -12.39 -30.29
CA PRO A 94 -6.47 -12.72 -31.72
C PRO A 94 -7.35 -13.94 -32.08
N ALA A 95 -8.05 -14.64 -31.17
CA ALA A 95 -8.66 -15.93 -31.54
C ALA A 95 -10.07 -16.27 -30.99
N ALA A 96 -10.76 -15.38 -30.29
CA ALA A 96 -12.03 -15.72 -29.60
C ALA A 96 -13.30 -15.08 -30.18
N LYS A 97 -13.30 -14.60 -31.43
CA LYS A 97 -14.53 -14.04 -32.02
C LYS A 97 -14.66 -14.27 -33.53
N ASN A 98 -14.63 -15.54 -33.92
CA ASN A 98 -15.19 -15.99 -35.19
C ASN A 98 -16.18 -17.11 -34.85
N ASN A 99 -17.48 -16.79 -34.85
CA ASN A 99 -18.63 -17.67 -35.12
C ASN A 99 -19.89 -16.81 -35.09
#